data_AF-A0A2E9MEP0-F1
#
_entry.id   AF-A0A2E9MEP0-F1
#
_cell.length_a   1.000
_cell.length_b   1.000
_cell.length_c   1.000
_cell.angle_alpha   90.00
_cell.angle_beta   90.00
_cell.angle_gamma   90.00
#
_symmetry.space_group_name_H-M   'P 1'
#
loop_
_entity.id
_entity.type
_entity.pdbx_description
1 polymer ?
#
loop_
_entity_poly.entity_id
_entity_poly.type
_entity_poly.pdbx_seq_one_letter_code
_entity_poly.pdbx_strand_id
1 'polypeptide(L)'
;MTLERDRLQAQCAEATDLDLARILTVDRSDAVEALVQEATRELERRQLTVETILNRVQVRVGAADAADATIAQACSLISDSVPLHAVAAVSHALDETMVLQREGWGWVFHHYDGDNYGDSYLIEEDEPAVKVLDSFLRMQPWQPLAGDPDHIDNWETLAHTEEAQVVVEAAQRLTAAGIIHLVRSPLFTPEGDSHVSLLVPQPDKEAAEEALGISRRSLRQLKKEAQALAKTQNRQAELEVYEQLARIDPSNGAVHYNHGVVHLEMDHPEEALLCFLEAAAPTLGHLPEKPEPPRSRVGPGGVFAMLGIVARHLGGPPKTPGPDYLLDIDLQLQRLHERFGDRVDLLHGLAGLARWQADGARARDCYERILRLDENDEVARFQLAYLSASD
;
A
#
# COMPACT_ATOMS: atom_id res chain seq x y z
N MET A 1 -43.08 24.12 -23.29
CA MET A 1 -43.01 22.96 -24.21
C MET A 1 -42.15 23.24 -25.44
N THR A 2 -42.44 24.18 -26.35
CA THR A 2 -41.58 24.46 -27.52
C THR A 2 -40.21 25.02 -27.14
N LEU A 3 -40.18 26.07 -26.32
CA LEU A 3 -38.93 26.73 -25.90
C LEU A 3 -37.97 25.83 -25.11
N GLU A 4 -38.53 24.86 -24.39
CA GLU A 4 -37.78 23.89 -23.58
C GLU A 4 -37.21 22.78 -24.45
N ARG A 5 -37.98 22.32 -25.43
CA ARG A 5 -37.52 21.35 -26.44
C ARG A 5 -36.42 21.95 -27.33
N ASP A 6 -36.57 23.19 -27.77
CA ASP A 6 -35.56 23.89 -28.58
C ASP A 6 -34.23 24.02 -27.82
N ARG A 7 -34.29 24.24 -26.50
CA ARG A 7 -33.11 24.28 -25.62
C ARG A 7 -32.44 22.91 -25.50
N LEU A 8 -33.20 21.84 -25.27
CA LEU A 8 -32.66 20.48 -25.18
C LEU A 8 -32.06 20.01 -26.52
N GLN A 9 -32.69 20.38 -27.64
CA GLN A 9 -32.17 20.10 -28.96
C GLN A 9 -30.82 20.80 -29.21
N ALA A 10 -30.71 22.09 -28.87
CA ALA A 10 -29.44 22.82 -28.97
C ALA A 10 -28.36 22.20 -28.07
N GLN A 11 -28.72 21.82 -26.84
CA GLN A 11 -27.81 21.15 -25.91
C GLN A 11 -27.29 19.83 -26.48
N CYS A 12 -28.15 18.95 -27.00
CA CYS A 12 -27.71 17.69 -27.61
C CYS A 12 -26.87 17.92 -28.88
N ALA A 13 -27.20 18.93 -29.69
CA ALA A 13 -26.44 19.25 -30.90
C ALA A 13 -25.00 19.71 -30.61
N GLU A 14 -24.78 20.40 -29.49
CA GLU A 14 -23.46 20.85 -29.02
C GLU A 14 -22.68 19.76 -28.25
N ALA A 15 -23.38 18.74 -27.73
CA ALA A 15 -22.79 17.66 -26.95
C ALA A 15 -21.86 16.77 -27.80
N THR A 16 -20.80 16.23 -27.18
CA THR A 16 -19.92 15.25 -27.84
C THR A 16 -20.63 13.93 -28.06
N ASP A 17 -20.10 13.06 -28.93
CA ASP A 17 -20.65 11.72 -29.12
C ASP A 17 -20.66 10.92 -27.79
N LEU A 18 -19.65 11.15 -26.96
CA LEU A 18 -19.52 10.54 -25.64
C LEU A 18 -20.58 11.05 -24.65
N ASP A 19 -20.83 12.35 -24.62
CA ASP A 19 -21.88 12.94 -23.77
C ASP A 19 -23.26 12.37 -24.11
N LEU A 20 -23.54 12.21 -25.42
CA LEU A 20 -24.78 11.60 -25.89
C LEU A 20 -24.88 10.12 -25.48
N ALA A 21 -23.78 9.37 -25.58
CA ALA A 21 -23.73 7.98 -25.12
C ALA A 21 -23.99 7.89 -23.60
N ARG A 22 -23.37 8.76 -22.80
CA ARG A 22 -23.54 8.82 -21.33
C ARG A 22 -24.99 9.06 -20.90
N ILE A 23 -25.67 10.02 -21.55
CA ILE A 23 -27.10 10.28 -21.33
C ILE A 23 -27.96 9.03 -21.58
N LEU A 24 -27.58 8.22 -22.57
CA LEU A 24 -28.33 7.04 -23.00
C LEU A 24 -27.91 5.75 -22.27
N THR A 25 -26.86 5.81 -21.45
CA THR A 25 -26.35 4.69 -20.63
C THR A 25 -26.41 5.04 -19.15
N VAL A 26 -25.32 5.61 -18.61
CA VAL A 26 -25.09 5.83 -17.17
C VAL A 26 -26.18 6.71 -16.56
N ASP A 27 -26.49 7.83 -17.21
CA ASP A 27 -27.39 8.84 -16.65
C ASP A 27 -28.86 8.56 -17.01
N ARG A 28 -29.14 7.48 -17.75
CA ARG A 28 -30.46 7.25 -18.36
C ARG A 28 -31.58 7.12 -17.34
N SER A 29 -31.32 6.52 -16.17
CA SER A 29 -32.33 6.37 -15.11
C SER A 29 -32.75 7.70 -14.49
N ASP A 30 -31.82 8.67 -14.49
CA ASP A 30 -31.98 9.95 -13.81
C ASP A 30 -32.32 11.07 -14.80
N ALA A 31 -32.10 10.84 -16.10
CA ALA A 31 -32.41 11.75 -17.17
C ALA A 31 -33.93 11.88 -17.42
N VAL A 32 -34.38 13.11 -17.66
CA VAL A 32 -35.75 13.37 -18.10
C VAL A 32 -35.98 12.77 -19.49
N GLU A 33 -37.16 12.18 -19.71
CA GLU A 33 -37.51 11.46 -20.95
C GLU A 33 -37.30 12.32 -22.22
N ALA A 34 -37.58 13.62 -22.14
CA ALA A 34 -37.36 14.54 -23.26
C ALA A 34 -35.88 14.64 -23.67
N LEU A 35 -34.95 14.64 -22.71
CA LEU A 35 -33.50 14.68 -22.99
C LEU A 35 -33.04 13.38 -23.65
N VAL A 36 -33.50 12.23 -23.15
CA VAL A 36 -33.21 10.91 -23.73
C VAL A 36 -33.67 10.85 -25.19
N GLN A 37 -34.88 11.34 -25.49
CA GLN A 37 -35.40 11.40 -26.85
C GLN A 37 -34.59 12.33 -27.77
N GLU A 38 -34.22 13.53 -27.32
CA GLU A 38 -33.41 14.43 -28.16
C GLU A 38 -31.98 13.91 -28.36
N ALA A 39 -31.36 13.30 -27.33
CA ALA A 39 -30.05 12.66 -27.46
C ALA A 39 -30.08 11.51 -28.47
N THR A 40 -31.17 10.71 -28.47
CA THR A 40 -31.37 9.61 -29.43
C THR A 40 -31.47 10.14 -30.86
N ARG A 41 -32.28 11.17 -31.10
CA ARG A 41 -32.42 11.80 -32.42
C ARG A 41 -31.12 12.41 -32.92
N GLU A 42 -30.33 12.99 -32.02
CA GLU A 42 -29.05 13.57 -32.39
C GLU A 42 -28.04 12.48 -32.82
N LEU A 43 -27.98 11.34 -32.13
CA LEU A 43 -27.18 10.20 -32.59
C LEU A 43 -27.64 9.67 -33.95
N GLU A 44 -28.95 9.52 -34.16
CA GLU A 44 -29.53 9.13 -35.46
C GLU A 44 -29.12 10.11 -36.57
N ARG A 45 -29.17 11.42 -36.29
CA ARG A 45 -28.74 12.47 -37.22
C ARG A 45 -27.25 12.37 -37.56
N ARG A 46 -26.42 11.99 -36.59
CA ARG A 46 -24.97 11.74 -36.76
C ARG A 46 -24.64 10.38 -37.38
N GLN A 47 -25.64 9.52 -37.60
CA GLN A 47 -25.48 8.15 -38.07
C GLN A 47 -24.59 7.30 -37.15
N LEU A 48 -24.70 7.54 -35.84
CA LEU A 48 -23.98 6.81 -34.80
C LEU A 48 -24.97 6.00 -33.96
N THR A 49 -24.48 4.92 -33.38
CA THR A 49 -25.19 4.17 -32.34
C THR A 49 -24.36 4.20 -31.06
N VAL A 50 -25.04 4.03 -29.92
CA VAL A 50 -24.38 3.90 -28.62
C VAL A 50 -23.34 2.77 -28.68
N GLU A 51 -23.67 1.62 -29.28
CA GLU A 51 -22.72 0.50 -29.38
C GLU A 51 -21.46 0.86 -30.18
N THR A 52 -21.59 1.66 -31.23
CA THR A 52 -20.44 2.06 -32.06
C THR A 52 -19.50 2.99 -31.32
N ILE A 53 -20.04 3.85 -30.45
CA ILE A 53 -19.28 4.77 -29.60
C ILE A 53 -18.56 3.98 -28.51
N LEU A 54 -19.29 3.11 -27.79
CA LEU A 54 -18.73 2.29 -26.71
C LEU A 54 -17.70 1.26 -27.20
N ASN A 55 -17.81 0.81 -28.46
CA ASN A 55 -16.85 -0.13 -29.04
C ASN A 55 -15.47 0.48 -29.32
N ARG A 56 -15.21 1.74 -28.95
CA ARG A 56 -13.89 2.35 -28.97
C ARG A 56 -13.37 2.41 -27.54
N VAL A 57 -12.37 1.59 -27.24
CA VAL A 57 -11.75 1.47 -25.92
C VAL A 57 -10.25 1.67 -26.02
N GLN A 58 -9.61 2.03 -24.92
CA GLN A 58 -8.15 2.11 -24.86
C GLN A 58 -7.61 0.89 -24.14
N VAL A 59 -6.55 0.30 -24.69
CA VAL A 59 -5.86 -0.86 -24.12
C VAL A 59 -4.40 -0.51 -23.94
N ARG A 60 -3.86 -0.80 -22.76
CA ARG A 60 -2.44 -0.69 -22.42
C ARG A 60 -1.96 -2.02 -21.86
N VAL A 61 -0.91 -2.60 -22.43
CA VAL A 61 -0.33 -3.87 -21.94
C VAL A 61 1.04 -3.62 -21.34
N GLY A 62 1.22 -3.96 -20.06
CA GLY A 62 2.45 -3.66 -19.32
C GLY A 62 2.85 -2.18 -19.38
N ALA A 63 4.07 -1.91 -19.80
CA ALA A 63 4.66 -0.56 -19.89
C ALA A 63 4.51 0.11 -21.28
N ALA A 64 3.77 -0.49 -22.22
CA ALA A 64 3.53 0.12 -23.53
C ALA A 64 2.58 1.33 -23.44
N ASP A 65 2.55 2.14 -24.50
CA ASP A 65 1.55 3.20 -24.66
C ASP A 65 0.15 2.62 -24.85
N ALA A 66 -0.87 3.39 -24.46
CA ALA A 66 -2.26 3.04 -24.72
C ALA A 66 -2.54 3.05 -26.24
N ALA A 67 -3.30 2.06 -26.71
CA ALA A 67 -3.72 1.92 -28.10
C ALA A 67 -5.24 1.79 -28.21
N ASP A 68 -5.80 2.34 -29.28
CA ASP A 68 -7.22 2.18 -29.60
C ASP A 68 -7.52 0.72 -29.96
N ALA A 69 -8.58 0.17 -29.37
CA ALA A 69 -9.05 -1.18 -29.61
C ALA A 69 -10.59 -1.23 -29.64
N THR A 70 -11.11 -2.34 -30.14
CA THR A 70 -12.52 -2.72 -29.99
C THR A 70 -12.74 -3.50 -28.71
N ILE A 71 -13.98 -3.56 -28.23
CA ILE A 71 -14.33 -4.38 -27.05
C ILE A 71 -13.94 -5.85 -27.29
N ALA A 72 -14.17 -6.38 -28.49
CA ALA A 72 -13.79 -7.74 -28.83
C ALA A 72 -12.27 -7.98 -28.74
N GLN A 73 -11.46 -6.99 -29.14
CA GLN A 73 -10.01 -7.06 -29.02
C GLN A 73 -9.57 -6.96 -27.56
N ALA A 74 -10.18 -6.08 -26.76
CA ALA A 74 -9.90 -6.00 -25.33
C ALA A 74 -10.25 -7.32 -24.60
N CYS A 75 -11.40 -7.92 -24.89
CA CYS A 75 -11.77 -9.21 -24.31
C CYS A 75 -10.85 -10.37 -24.75
N SER A 76 -10.18 -10.27 -25.90
CA SER A 76 -9.20 -11.28 -26.33
C SER A 76 -7.92 -11.30 -25.49
N LEU A 77 -7.71 -10.29 -24.62
CA LEU A 77 -6.64 -10.27 -23.63
C LEU A 77 -6.85 -11.31 -22.53
N ILE A 78 -8.07 -11.83 -22.36
CA ILE A 78 -8.38 -12.88 -21.40
C ILE A 78 -8.27 -14.20 -22.14
N SER A 79 -7.12 -14.86 -21.97
CA SER A 79 -6.89 -16.19 -22.52
C SER A 79 -5.77 -16.93 -21.78
N ASP A 80 -5.77 -18.25 -21.88
CA ASP A 80 -4.69 -19.13 -21.41
C ASP A 80 -3.31 -18.85 -22.02
N SER A 81 -3.23 -18.08 -23.10
CA SER A 81 -1.95 -17.72 -23.75
C SER A 81 -1.22 -16.56 -23.06
N VAL A 82 -1.90 -15.86 -22.15
CA VAL A 82 -1.36 -14.70 -21.42
C VAL A 82 -0.39 -15.19 -20.35
N PRO A 83 0.85 -14.65 -20.29
CA PRO A 83 1.81 -15.02 -19.25
C PRO A 83 1.27 -14.73 -17.86
N LEU A 84 1.63 -15.57 -16.88
CA LEU A 84 1.32 -15.30 -15.48
C LEU A 84 1.93 -13.97 -15.04
N HIS A 85 1.19 -13.25 -14.20
CA HIS A 85 1.49 -11.93 -13.65
C HIS A 85 1.57 -10.81 -14.70
N ALA A 86 1.17 -11.09 -15.96
CA ALA A 86 1.00 -10.06 -16.96
C ALA A 86 -0.20 -9.16 -16.61
N VAL A 87 -0.03 -7.88 -16.91
CA VAL A 87 -1.00 -6.83 -16.59
C VAL A 87 -1.43 -6.13 -17.86
N ALA A 88 -2.72 -5.85 -17.99
CA ALA A 88 -3.26 -4.95 -19.00
C ALA A 88 -4.30 -4.00 -18.39
N ALA A 89 -4.25 -2.72 -18.74
CA ALA A 89 -5.29 -1.76 -18.41
C ALA A 89 -6.22 -1.57 -19.62
N VAL A 90 -7.51 -1.62 -19.38
CA VAL A 90 -8.54 -1.38 -20.39
C VAL A 90 -9.45 -0.26 -19.89
N SER A 91 -9.48 0.84 -20.61
CA SER A 91 -10.31 2.01 -20.28
C SER A 91 -11.47 2.11 -21.27
N HIS A 92 -12.68 2.27 -20.74
CA HIS A 92 -13.83 2.54 -21.59
C HIS A 92 -13.92 4.03 -21.93
N ALA A 93 -14.86 4.40 -22.80
CA ALA A 93 -14.94 5.76 -23.34
C ALA A 93 -15.19 6.88 -22.30
N LEU A 94 -15.69 6.58 -21.09
CA LEU A 94 -15.84 7.55 -19.97
C LEU A 94 -14.66 7.54 -18.98
N ASP A 95 -13.47 7.10 -19.41
CA ASP A 95 -12.20 7.13 -18.65
C ASP A 95 -12.11 6.27 -17.37
N GLU A 96 -13.16 5.56 -16.94
CA GLU A 96 -12.96 4.46 -15.97
C GLU A 96 -12.12 3.34 -16.58
N THR A 97 -11.28 2.76 -15.75
CA THR A 97 -10.26 1.80 -16.15
C THR A 97 -10.39 0.50 -15.35
N MET A 98 -10.34 -0.62 -16.06
CA MET A 98 -10.20 -1.95 -15.47
C MET A 98 -8.78 -2.45 -15.73
N VAL A 99 -8.02 -2.73 -14.66
CA VAL A 99 -6.71 -3.35 -14.76
C VAL A 99 -6.85 -4.85 -14.53
N LEU A 100 -6.49 -5.63 -15.54
CA LEU A 100 -6.54 -7.08 -15.58
C LEU A 100 -5.16 -7.62 -15.23
N GLN A 101 -5.09 -8.54 -14.28
CA GLN A 101 -3.88 -9.26 -13.92
C GLN A 101 -4.12 -10.77 -13.96
N ARG A 102 -3.26 -11.49 -14.68
CA ARG A 102 -3.32 -12.96 -14.74
C ARG A 102 -2.58 -13.56 -13.55
N GLU A 103 -3.23 -14.41 -12.79
CA GLU A 103 -2.63 -15.20 -11.70
C GLU A 103 -2.67 -16.69 -12.00
N GLY A 104 -1.88 -17.48 -11.25
CA GLY A 104 -1.83 -18.93 -11.44
C GLY A 104 -3.16 -19.65 -11.17
N TRP A 105 -4.03 -19.03 -10.36
CA TRP A 105 -5.35 -19.56 -10.00
C TRP A 105 -6.51 -18.92 -10.79
N GLY A 106 -6.29 -17.81 -11.52
CA GLY A 106 -7.38 -17.02 -12.07
C GLY A 106 -6.96 -15.64 -12.57
N TRP A 107 -7.87 -14.68 -12.44
CA TRP A 107 -7.70 -13.28 -12.81
C TRP A 107 -8.03 -12.38 -11.64
N VAL A 108 -7.31 -11.26 -11.55
CA VAL A 108 -7.64 -10.16 -10.64
C VAL A 108 -7.96 -8.93 -11.48
N PHE A 109 -9.14 -8.36 -11.23
CA PHE A 109 -9.63 -7.17 -11.91
C PHE A 109 -9.63 -6.02 -10.91
N HIS A 110 -8.80 -5.01 -11.13
CA HIS A 110 -8.79 -3.80 -10.31
C HIS A 110 -9.57 -2.69 -11.02
N HIS A 111 -10.61 -2.16 -10.37
CA HIS A 111 -11.41 -1.07 -10.90
C HIS A 111 -10.86 0.29 -10.44
N TYR A 112 -10.78 1.23 -11.38
CA TYR A 112 -10.35 2.61 -11.15
C TYR A 112 -11.33 3.59 -11.79
N ASP A 113 -11.69 4.62 -11.03
CA ASP A 113 -12.39 5.81 -11.53
C ASP A 113 -11.40 6.98 -11.56
N GLY A 114 -10.86 7.24 -12.76
CA GLY A 114 -9.69 8.10 -12.93
C GLY A 114 -8.49 7.56 -12.15
N ASP A 115 -7.92 8.37 -11.27
CA ASP A 115 -6.79 7.99 -10.40
C ASP A 115 -7.23 7.32 -9.09
N ASN A 116 -8.54 7.21 -8.83
CA ASN A 116 -9.06 6.63 -7.60
C ASN A 116 -9.20 5.12 -7.73
N TYR A 117 -8.44 4.40 -6.91
CA TYR A 117 -8.63 2.96 -6.74
C TYR A 117 -9.97 2.67 -6.05
N GLY A 118 -10.76 1.79 -6.67
CA GLY A 118 -12.01 1.27 -6.11
C GLY A 118 -11.81 -0.10 -5.46
N ASP A 119 -12.46 -1.11 -6.03
CA ASP A 119 -12.42 -2.49 -5.56
C ASP A 119 -11.63 -3.39 -6.52
N SER A 120 -11.18 -4.53 -6.00
CA SER A 120 -10.66 -5.64 -6.80
C SER A 120 -11.65 -6.80 -6.84
N TYR A 121 -11.65 -7.56 -7.92
CA TYR A 121 -12.54 -8.71 -8.12
C TYR A 121 -11.72 -9.92 -8.54
N LEU A 122 -11.96 -11.06 -7.89
CA LEU A 122 -11.25 -12.31 -8.10
C LEU A 122 -12.09 -13.23 -8.98
N ILE A 123 -11.57 -13.62 -10.14
CA ILE A 123 -12.32 -14.39 -11.15
C ILE A 123 -11.48 -15.58 -11.61
N GLU A 124 -11.85 -16.79 -11.19
CA GLU A 124 -11.05 -18.01 -11.43
C GLU A 124 -11.05 -18.47 -12.90
N GLU A 125 -12.17 -18.27 -13.61
CA GLU A 125 -12.39 -18.80 -14.95
C GLU A 125 -12.41 -17.70 -16.03
N ASP A 126 -11.91 -18.05 -17.22
CA ASP A 126 -11.85 -17.12 -18.37
C ASP A 126 -13.25 -16.68 -18.87
N GLU A 127 -14.24 -17.58 -18.89
CA GLU A 127 -15.57 -17.26 -19.41
C GLU A 127 -16.29 -16.18 -18.56
N PRO A 128 -16.37 -16.27 -17.23
CA PRO A 128 -16.85 -15.18 -16.38
C PRO A 128 -16.03 -13.90 -16.52
N ALA A 129 -14.69 -14.00 -16.58
CA ALA A 129 -13.81 -12.83 -16.72
C ALA A 129 -14.11 -12.03 -18.00
N VAL A 130 -14.31 -12.73 -19.14
CA VAL A 130 -14.72 -12.11 -20.40
C VAL A 130 -16.09 -11.43 -20.28
N LYS A 131 -17.07 -12.06 -19.61
CA LYS A 131 -18.41 -11.48 -19.41
C LYS A 131 -18.37 -10.21 -18.56
N VAL A 132 -17.57 -10.21 -17.49
CA VAL A 132 -17.37 -9.05 -16.63
C VAL A 132 -16.76 -7.91 -17.42
N LEU A 133 -15.68 -8.16 -18.16
CA LEU A 133 -15.02 -7.13 -18.97
C LEU A 133 -15.94 -6.60 -20.08
N ASP A 134 -16.63 -7.47 -20.83
CA ASP A 134 -17.57 -7.04 -21.87
C ASP A 134 -18.70 -6.18 -21.29
N SER A 135 -19.26 -6.56 -20.13
CA SER A 135 -20.30 -5.79 -19.44
C SER A 135 -19.79 -4.44 -18.95
N PHE A 136 -18.60 -4.39 -18.35
CA PHE A 136 -17.91 -3.16 -17.93
C PHE A 136 -17.72 -2.21 -19.11
N LEU A 137 -17.14 -2.67 -20.22
CA LEU A 137 -16.87 -1.82 -21.39
C LEU A 137 -18.16 -1.36 -22.11
N ARG A 138 -19.26 -2.10 -21.95
CA ARG A 138 -20.59 -1.73 -22.46
C ARG A 138 -21.38 -0.84 -21.49
N MET A 139 -20.83 -0.47 -20.34
CA MET A 139 -21.52 0.30 -19.30
C MET A 139 -22.81 -0.40 -18.82
N GLN A 140 -22.75 -1.73 -18.74
CA GLN A 140 -23.83 -2.57 -18.20
C GLN A 140 -23.51 -2.98 -16.76
N PRO A 141 -24.51 -3.36 -15.95
CA PRO A 141 -24.26 -3.88 -14.61
C PRO A 141 -23.34 -5.10 -14.65
N TRP A 142 -22.14 -4.97 -14.10
CA TRP A 142 -21.08 -5.98 -14.17
C TRP A 142 -20.67 -6.50 -12.78
N GLN A 143 -20.85 -5.72 -11.72
CA GLN A 143 -20.49 -6.10 -10.35
C GLN A 143 -21.17 -7.41 -9.90
N PRO A 144 -22.48 -7.66 -10.20
CA PRO A 144 -23.11 -8.94 -9.87
C PRO A 144 -22.51 -10.14 -10.59
N LEU A 145 -21.81 -9.92 -11.71
CA LEU A 145 -21.10 -10.97 -12.47
C LEU A 145 -19.68 -11.20 -11.92
N ALA A 146 -19.07 -10.18 -11.33
CA ALA A 146 -17.70 -10.20 -10.82
C ALA A 146 -17.58 -10.81 -9.41
N GLY A 147 -18.69 -10.83 -8.66
CA GLY A 147 -18.72 -11.38 -7.30
C GLY A 147 -18.53 -10.31 -6.24
N ASP A 148 -18.14 -10.75 -5.04
CA ASP A 148 -17.91 -9.86 -3.91
C ASP A 148 -16.61 -9.04 -4.12
N PRO A 149 -16.62 -7.73 -3.83
CA PRO A 149 -15.43 -6.91 -3.94
C PRO A 149 -14.40 -7.23 -2.85
N ASP A 150 -13.13 -7.17 -3.23
CA ASP A 150 -11.96 -7.32 -2.38
C ASP A 150 -11.13 -6.03 -2.31
N HIS A 151 -10.72 -5.65 -1.11
CA HIS A 151 -9.77 -4.57 -0.90
C HIS A 151 -8.37 -5.16 -0.68
N ILE A 152 -7.59 -5.24 -1.75
CA ILE A 152 -6.24 -5.83 -1.76
C ILE A 152 -5.28 -5.12 -0.78
N ASP A 153 -5.51 -3.86 -0.44
CA ASP A 153 -4.71 -3.15 0.57
C ASP A 153 -4.84 -3.73 1.98
N ASN A 154 -5.88 -4.53 2.24
CA ASN A 154 -6.05 -5.26 3.49
C ASN A 154 -5.35 -6.63 3.48
N TRP A 155 -4.76 -7.05 2.36
CA TRP A 155 -4.08 -8.34 2.25
C TRP A 155 -2.71 -8.29 2.92
N GLU A 156 -2.27 -9.46 3.39
CA GLU A 156 -1.03 -9.63 4.14
C GLU A 156 0.14 -9.86 3.19
N THR A 157 1.25 -9.17 3.43
CA THR A 157 2.48 -9.38 2.67
C THR A 157 3.26 -10.56 3.24
N LEU A 158 3.44 -11.62 2.44
CA LEU A 158 4.25 -12.79 2.80
C LEU A 158 5.71 -12.64 2.40
N ALA A 159 5.98 -11.94 1.30
CA ALA A 159 7.32 -11.69 0.80
C ALA A 159 7.36 -10.33 0.12
N HIS A 160 8.48 -9.63 0.27
CA HIS A 160 8.78 -8.37 -0.41
C HIS A 160 10.28 -8.35 -0.70
N THR A 161 10.67 -8.44 -1.97
CA THR A 161 12.07 -8.65 -2.36
C THR A 161 12.32 -8.18 -3.79
N GLU A 162 13.55 -7.73 -4.09
CA GLU A 162 13.99 -7.47 -5.47
C GLU A 162 14.18 -8.77 -6.29
N GLU A 163 14.22 -9.94 -5.63
CA GLU A 163 14.38 -11.24 -6.28
C GLU A 163 13.04 -11.78 -6.81
N ALA A 164 12.57 -11.26 -7.95
CA ALA A 164 11.28 -11.62 -8.54
C ALA A 164 11.05 -13.14 -8.70
N GLN A 165 12.11 -13.90 -9.00
CA GLN A 165 12.04 -15.35 -9.17
C GLN A 165 11.59 -16.07 -7.89
N VAL A 166 12.01 -15.59 -6.71
CA VAL A 166 11.62 -16.17 -5.42
C VAL A 166 10.12 -16.00 -5.20
N VAL A 167 9.58 -14.82 -5.54
CA VAL A 167 8.14 -14.53 -5.44
C VAL A 167 7.34 -15.41 -6.40
N VAL A 168 7.79 -15.56 -7.65
CA VAL A 168 7.12 -16.40 -8.64
C VAL A 168 7.08 -17.87 -8.21
N GLU A 169 8.17 -18.40 -7.66
CA GLU A 169 8.20 -19.77 -7.14
C GLU A 169 7.29 -19.96 -5.93
N ALA A 170 7.22 -18.97 -5.04
CA ALA A 170 6.30 -18.98 -3.90
C ALA A 170 4.84 -18.93 -4.36
N ALA A 171 4.50 -18.04 -5.30
CA ALA A 171 3.17 -17.94 -5.92
C ALA A 171 2.74 -19.29 -6.53
N GLN A 172 3.61 -19.94 -7.31
CA GLN A 172 3.33 -21.27 -7.88
C GLN A 172 3.02 -22.32 -6.81
N ARG A 173 3.71 -22.30 -5.67
CA ARG A 173 3.42 -23.22 -4.55
C ARG A 173 2.07 -22.93 -3.92
N LEU A 174 1.70 -21.65 -3.76
CA LEU A 174 0.38 -21.25 -3.28
C LEU A 174 -0.72 -21.68 -4.26
N THR A 175 -0.51 -21.50 -5.57
CA THR A 175 -1.42 -22.00 -6.61
C THR A 175 -1.61 -23.51 -6.47
N ALA A 176 -0.53 -24.27 -6.35
CA ALA A 176 -0.58 -25.72 -6.21
C ALA A 176 -1.28 -26.18 -4.90
N ALA A 177 -1.26 -25.33 -3.87
CA ALA A 177 -1.99 -25.54 -2.62
C ALA A 177 -3.46 -25.07 -2.66
N GLY A 178 -3.91 -24.46 -3.77
CA GLY A 178 -5.26 -23.90 -3.91
C GLY A 178 -5.48 -22.64 -3.08
N ILE A 179 -4.41 -21.88 -2.78
CA ILE A 179 -4.45 -20.67 -1.97
C ILE A 179 -4.47 -19.45 -2.88
N ILE A 180 -5.45 -18.58 -2.67
CA ILE A 180 -5.58 -17.30 -3.38
C ILE A 180 -4.43 -16.38 -2.96
N HIS A 181 -3.81 -15.73 -3.95
CA HIS A 181 -2.69 -14.82 -3.76
C HIS A 181 -2.60 -13.81 -4.91
N LEU A 182 -1.82 -12.76 -4.70
CA LEU A 182 -1.55 -11.75 -5.72
C LEU A 182 -0.06 -11.43 -5.74
N VAL A 183 0.55 -11.44 -6.92
CA VAL A 183 1.93 -10.95 -7.10
C VAL A 183 1.87 -9.49 -7.50
N ARG A 184 2.26 -8.58 -6.60
CA ARG A 184 2.33 -7.15 -6.92
C ARG A 184 3.62 -6.85 -7.67
N SER A 185 3.48 -6.53 -8.96
CA SER A 185 4.58 -6.15 -9.85
C SER A 185 5.11 -4.74 -9.53
N PRO A 186 6.40 -4.44 -9.82
CA PRO A 186 6.98 -3.11 -9.69
C PRO A 186 6.29 -2.05 -10.56
N LEU A 187 5.47 -2.46 -11.53
CA LEU A 187 4.64 -1.53 -12.32
C LEU A 187 3.63 -0.75 -11.46
N PHE A 188 3.40 -1.19 -10.22
CA PHE A 188 2.50 -0.56 -9.26
C PHE A 188 3.23 0.01 -8.03
N THR A 189 4.57 0.04 -8.05
CA THR A 189 5.39 0.61 -6.97
C THR A 189 5.92 2.00 -7.38
N PRO A 190 6.33 2.84 -6.42
CA PRO A 190 6.93 4.14 -6.72
C PRO A 190 8.14 4.02 -7.66
N GLU A 191 8.38 5.07 -8.45
CA GLU A 191 9.49 5.09 -9.41
C GLU A 191 10.84 4.83 -8.71
N GLY A 192 11.53 3.76 -9.14
CA GLY A 192 12.78 3.30 -8.54
C GLY A 192 12.66 2.11 -7.60
N ASP A 193 11.44 1.72 -7.20
CA ASP A 193 11.23 0.51 -6.41
C ASP A 193 11.11 -0.73 -7.31
N SER A 194 12.12 -1.60 -7.27
CA SER A 194 12.15 -2.86 -8.05
C SER A 194 11.62 -4.08 -7.29
N HIS A 195 11.07 -3.89 -6.08
CA HIS A 195 10.60 -5.01 -5.27
C HIS A 195 9.29 -5.60 -5.82
N VAL A 196 9.19 -6.92 -5.72
CA VAL A 196 7.98 -7.68 -5.99
C VAL A 196 7.43 -8.14 -4.65
N SER A 197 6.12 -7.97 -4.46
CA SER A 197 5.44 -8.43 -3.24
C SER A 197 4.54 -9.63 -3.53
N LEU A 198 4.48 -10.57 -2.59
CA LEU A 198 3.49 -11.64 -2.57
C LEU A 198 2.45 -11.35 -1.49
N LEU A 199 1.20 -11.17 -1.91
CA LEU A 199 0.09 -10.87 -1.03
C LEU A 199 -0.87 -12.05 -0.92
N VAL A 200 -1.45 -12.26 0.26
CA VAL A 200 -2.53 -13.24 0.50
C VAL A 200 -3.64 -12.63 1.33
N PRO A 201 -4.89 -13.09 1.19
CA PRO A 201 -5.96 -12.71 2.10
C PRO A 201 -5.57 -13.00 3.55
N GLN A 202 -5.91 -12.09 4.47
CA GLN A 202 -5.73 -12.29 5.92
C GLN A 202 -6.15 -13.67 6.44
N PRO A 203 -7.35 -14.21 6.08
CA PRO A 203 -7.76 -15.52 6.57
C PRO A 203 -6.87 -16.67 6.08
N ASP A 204 -6.19 -16.51 4.95
CA ASP A 204 -5.38 -17.55 4.31
C ASP A 204 -3.90 -17.48 4.68
N LYS A 205 -3.47 -16.46 5.44
CA LYS A 205 -2.07 -16.24 5.82
C LYS A 205 -1.42 -17.47 6.45
N GLU A 206 -2.08 -18.09 7.44
CA GLU A 206 -1.51 -19.26 8.15
C GLU A 206 -1.37 -20.48 7.22
N ALA A 207 -2.37 -20.70 6.36
CA ALA A 207 -2.31 -21.77 5.36
C ALA A 207 -1.22 -21.51 4.31
N ALA A 208 -1.03 -20.25 3.90
CA ALA A 208 -0.01 -19.85 2.96
C ALA A 208 1.40 -20.00 3.56
N GLU A 209 1.60 -19.57 4.81
CA GLU A 209 2.83 -19.79 5.56
C GLU A 209 3.15 -21.29 5.67
N GLU A 210 2.15 -22.13 5.97
CA GLU A 210 2.32 -23.58 6.01
C GLU A 210 2.71 -24.16 4.64
N ALA A 211 2.01 -23.79 3.56
CA ALA A 211 2.27 -24.25 2.20
C ALA A 211 3.67 -23.86 1.70
N LEU A 212 4.16 -22.70 2.12
CA LEU A 212 5.51 -22.22 1.81
C LEU A 212 6.58 -22.82 2.74
N GLY A 213 6.20 -23.58 3.77
CA GLY A 213 7.12 -24.12 4.76
C GLY A 213 7.64 -23.06 5.75
N ILE A 214 7.02 -21.88 5.79
CA ILE A 214 7.25 -20.79 6.74
C ILE A 214 6.58 -21.16 8.07
N SER A 215 6.98 -22.30 8.67
CA SER A 215 6.33 -22.75 9.90
C SER A 215 6.80 -21.92 11.10
N ARG A 216 5.89 -21.47 11.97
CA ARG A 216 6.18 -20.95 13.35
C ARG A 216 7.16 -21.81 14.16
N ARG A 217 7.34 -23.09 13.79
CA ARG A 217 8.35 -24.01 14.33
C ARG A 217 9.78 -23.62 13.94
N SER A 218 10.01 -23.13 12.72
CA SER A 218 11.31 -22.60 12.24
C SER A 218 11.68 -21.33 12.99
N LEU A 219 10.77 -20.36 13.11
CA LEU A 219 10.97 -19.13 13.90
C LEU A 219 11.33 -19.43 15.36
N ARG A 220 10.60 -20.34 16.02
CA ARG A 220 10.92 -20.75 17.40
C ARG A 220 12.27 -21.46 17.50
N GLN A 221 12.66 -22.23 16.47
CA GLN A 221 13.95 -22.92 16.44
C GLN A 221 15.09 -21.93 16.21
N LEU A 222 14.99 -21.05 15.22
CA LEU A 222 15.95 -19.99 14.91
C LEU A 222 16.14 -19.04 16.10
N LYS A 223 15.06 -18.65 16.79
CA LYS A 223 15.15 -17.84 18.03
C LYS A 223 15.94 -18.56 19.13
N LYS A 224 15.76 -19.88 19.29
CA LYS A 224 16.54 -20.66 20.26
C LYS A 224 18.00 -20.82 19.84
N GLU A 225 18.24 -20.95 18.55
CA GLU A 225 19.58 -21.05 17.96
C GLU A 225 20.37 -19.76 18.14
N ALA A 226 19.79 -18.60 17.78
CA ALA A 226 20.39 -17.28 18.05
C ALA A 226 20.75 -17.11 19.53
N GLN A 227 19.83 -17.45 20.45
CA GLN A 227 20.10 -17.40 21.89
C GLN A 227 21.23 -18.34 22.36
N ALA A 228 21.41 -19.48 21.69
CA ALA A 228 22.50 -20.41 21.99
C ALA A 228 23.83 -19.87 21.43
N LEU A 229 23.83 -19.31 20.22
CA LEU A 229 24.99 -18.72 19.56
C LEU A 229 25.49 -17.46 20.28
N ALA A 230 24.57 -16.62 20.75
CA ALA A 230 24.88 -15.47 21.62
C ALA A 230 25.66 -15.90 22.87
N LYS A 231 25.25 -17.01 23.50
CA LYS A 231 25.92 -17.57 24.69
C LYS A 231 27.29 -18.16 24.39
N THR A 232 27.47 -18.74 23.20
CA THR A 232 28.75 -19.32 22.77
C THR A 232 29.64 -18.30 22.06
N GLN A 233 29.20 -17.05 21.93
CA GLN A 233 29.90 -15.95 21.23
C GLN A 233 30.26 -16.27 19.78
N ASN A 234 29.51 -17.17 19.13
CA ASN A 234 29.72 -17.46 17.71
C ASN A 234 28.97 -16.44 16.85
N ARG A 235 29.51 -15.23 16.75
CA ARG A 235 28.85 -14.06 16.15
C ARG A 235 28.56 -14.19 14.66
N GLN A 236 29.44 -14.87 13.91
CA GLN A 236 29.24 -15.08 12.48
C GLN A 236 28.00 -15.95 12.21
N ALA A 237 27.87 -17.06 12.93
CA ALA A 237 26.69 -17.92 12.80
C ALA A 237 25.44 -17.24 13.37
N GLU A 238 25.59 -16.42 14.42
CA GLU A 238 24.48 -15.62 14.98
C GLU A 238 23.92 -14.64 13.93
N LEU A 239 24.80 -14.00 13.15
CA LEU A 239 24.44 -13.12 12.04
C LEU A 239 23.58 -13.84 11.00
N GLU A 240 24.03 -15.02 10.53
CA GLU A 240 23.32 -15.83 9.53
C GLU A 240 21.91 -16.23 10.02
N VAL A 241 21.75 -16.46 11.32
CA VAL A 241 20.43 -16.77 11.92
C VAL A 241 19.55 -15.53 11.98
N TYR A 242 20.10 -14.35 12.31
CA TYR A 242 19.34 -13.11 12.31
C TYR A 242 18.94 -12.67 10.91
N GLU A 243 19.78 -12.88 9.89
CA GLU A 243 19.42 -12.67 8.48
C GLU A 243 18.24 -13.57 8.08
N GLN A 244 18.25 -14.84 8.48
CA GLN A 244 17.12 -15.76 8.22
C GLN A 244 15.85 -15.31 8.96
N LEU A 245 15.95 -14.87 10.20
CA LEU A 245 14.82 -14.33 10.96
C LEU A 245 14.25 -13.07 10.31
N ALA A 246 15.11 -12.18 9.81
CA ALA A 246 14.72 -10.95 9.13
C ALA A 246 14.03 -11.23 7.78
N ARG A 247 14.44 -12.27 7.05
CA ARG A 247 13.74 -12.73 5.83
C ARG A 247 12.35 -13.28 6.12
N ILE A 248 12.16 -13.93 7.27
CA ILE A 248 10.87 -14.54 7.63
C ILE A 248 9.87 -13.49 8.13
N ASP A 249 10.32 -12.50 8.92
CA ASP A 249 9.50 -11.39 9.39
C ASP A 249 10.27 -10.07 9.25
N PRO A 250 10.23 -9.47 8.05
CA PRO A 250 10.97 -8.23 7.77
C PRO A 250 10.55 -7.04 8.63
N SER A 251 9.35 -7.10 9.22
CA SER A 251 8.80 -6.04 10.06
C SER A 251 9.21 -6.15 11.54
N ASN A 252 9.92 -7.22 11.91
CA ASN A 252 10.21 -7.50 13.31
C ASN A 252 11.33 -6.60 13.87
N GLY A 253 10.94 -5.46 14.46
CA GLY A 253 11.91 -4.53 15.06
C GLY A 253 12.86 -5.16 16.08
N ALA A 254 12.44 -6.20 16.81
CA ALA A 254 13.31 -6.89 17.75
C ALA A 254 14.37 -7.79 17.06
N VAL A 255 14.08 -8.34 15.88
CA VAL A 255 15.06 -9.11 15.09
C VAL A 255 16.15 -8.17 14.57
N HIS A 256 15.75 -7.08 13.91
CA HIS A 256 16.66 -6.07 13.38
C HIS A 256 17.49 -5.41 14.47
N TYR A 257 16.89 -5.12 15.63
CA TYR A 257 17.63 -4.61 16.79
C TYR A 257 18.77 -5.55 17.21
N ASN A 258 18.46 -6.84 17.41
CA ASN A 258 19.49 -7.79 17.82
C ASN A 258 20.53 -8.02 16.72
N HIS A 259 20.11 -7.97 15.45
CA HIS A 259 21.03 -8.03 14.31
C HIS A 259 22.04 -6.87 14.34
N GLY A 260 21.57 -5.64 14.57
CA GLY A 260 22.43 -4.46 14.73
C GLY A 260 23.38 -4.55 15.93
N VAL A 261 22.93 -5.14 17.05
CA VAL A 261 23.81 -5.41 18.20
C VAL A 261 24.95 -6.36 17.84
N VAL A 262 24.67 -7.45 17.11
CA VAL A 262 25.71 -8.39 16.67
C VAL A 262 26.70 -7.71 15.73
N HIS A 263 26.24 -6.86 14.82
CA HIS A 263 27.12 -6.05 13.97
C HIS A 263 28.02 -5.12 14.79
N LEU A 264 27.51 -4.42 15.82
CA LEU A 264 28.34 -3.60 16.70
C LEU A 264 29.39 -4.43 17.45
N GLU A 265 29.02 -5.61 17.94
CA GLU A 265 29.96 -6.51 18.64
C GLU A 265 31.06 -7.05 17.73
N MET A 266 30.82 -7.03 16.41
CA MET A 266 31.80 -7.37 15.37
C MET A 266 32.55 -6.13 14.81
N ASP A 267 32.32 -4.93 15.35
CA ASP A 267 32.85 -3.65 14.85
C ASP A 267 32.49 -3.35 13.37
N HIS A 268 31.24 -3.67 13.01
CA HIS A 268 30.60 -3.35 11.73
C HIS A 268 29.55 -2.22 11.91
N PRO A 269 30.00 -0.96 12.10
CA PRO A 269 29.12 0.12 12.54
C PRO A 269 28.17 0.66 11.45
N GLU A 270 28.50 0.48 10.17
CA GLU A 270 27.64 0.92 9.06
C GLU A 270 26.42 0.00 8.93
N GLU A 271 26.67 -1.31 8.95
CA GLU A 271 25.65 -2.34 8.93
C GLU A 271 24.76 -2.27 10.18
N ALA A 272 25.38 -2.00 11.35
CA ALA A 272 24.63 -1.77 12.58
C ALA A 272 23.67 -0.57 12.46
N LEU A 273 24.08 0.54 11.81
CA LEU A 273 23.19 1.66 11.60
C LEU A 273 21.97 1.23 10.80
N LEU A 274 22.17 0.56 9.67
CA LEU A 274 21.09 0.11 8.79
C LEU A 274 20.08 -0.74 9.57
N CYS A 275 20.56 -1.73 10.33
CA CYS A 275 19.70 -2.58 11.15
C CYS A 275 18.92 -1.80 12.22
N PHE A 276 19.53 -0.79 12.85
CA PHE A 276 18.82 0.04 13.83
C PHE A 276 17.75 0.93 13.20
N LEU A 277 17.98 1.44 11.99
CA LEU A 277 16.98 2.19 11.24
C LEU A 277 15.83 1.29 10.80
N GLU A 278 16.13 0.08 10.29
CA GLU A 278 15.16 -0.96 9.94
C GLU A 278 14.34 -1.43 11.16
N ALA A 279 14.95 -1.42 12.35
CA ALA A 279 14.24 -1.73 13.59
C ALA A 279 13.30 -0.59 14.05
N ALA A 280 13.73 0.66 13.92
CA ALA A 280 13.01 1.82 14.44
C ALA A 280 11.86 2.27 13.54
N ALA A 281 12.08 2.42 12.23
CA ALA A 281 11.14 3.07 11.33
C ALA A 281 9.76 2.38 11.28
N PRO A 282 9.65 1.05 11.07
CA PRO A 282 8.36 0.37 11.08
C PRO A 282 7.73 0.42 12.47
N THR A 283 8.51 0.18 13.53
CA THR A 283 8.02 0.15 14.91
C THR A 283 7.39 1.48 15.31
N LEU A 284 8.01 2.60 14.94
CA LEU A 284 7.47 3.94 15.21
C LEU A 284 6.17 4.21 14.45
N GLY A 285 6.02 3.70 13.23
CA GLY A 285 4.79 3.82 12.43
C GLY A 285 3.59 3.03 12.99
N HIS A 286 3.84 1.97 13.78
CA HIS A 286 2.79 1.11 14.35
C HIS A 286 2.39 1.47 15.80
N LEU A 287 3.10 2.40 16.44
CA LEU A 287 2.74 2.83 17.79
C LEU A 287 1.53 3.77 17.74
N PRO A 288 0.54 3.60 18.64
CA PRO A 288 -0.65 4.44 18.63
C PRO A 288 -0.24 5.91 18.79
N GLU A 289 -0.72 6.79 17.90
CA GLU A 289 -0.62 8.23 18.07
C GLU A 289 -1.42 8.64 19.32
N LYS A 290 -0.70 8.72 20.44
CA LYS A 290 -1.14 9.20 21.77
C LYS A 290 -2.26 8.36 22.42
N PRO A 291 -2.10 7.88 23.67
CA PRO A 291 -3.28 7.56 24.47
C PRO A 291 -4.06 8.85 24.70
N GLU A 292 -5.35 8.87 24.35
CA GLU A 292 -6.24 9.99 24.68
C GLU A 292 -6.07 10.33 26.17
N PRO A 293 -5.79 11.59 26.56
CA PRO A 293 -5.87 11.95 27.96
C PRO A 293 -7.31 11.69 28.41
N PRO A 294 -7.53 11.09 29.60
CA PRO A 294 -8.88 10.76 30.04
C PRO A 294 -9.73 12.02 29.98
N ARG A 295 -10.84 11.96 29.24
CA ARG A 295 -11.82 13.05 29.13
C ARG A 295 -12.24 13.47 30.52
N SER A 296 -11.60 14.52 31.04
CA SER A 296 -11.99 15.17 32.28
C SER A 296 -13.28 15.92 31.98
N ARG A 297 -14.39 15.25 32.24
CA ARG A 297 -15.69 15.91 32.38
C ARG A 297 -15.60 16.74 33.66
N VAL A 298 -15.16 17.99 33.54
CA VAL A 298 -15.17 18.95 34.63
C VAL A 298 -16.63 19.29 34.92
N GLY A 299 -17.25 18.50 35.81
CA GLY A 299 -18.44 18.90 36.55
C GLY A 299 -18.02 19.76 37.74
N PRO A 300 -18.76 20.82 38.10
CA PRO A 300 -18.38 21.71 39.17
C PRO A 300 -18.70 21.02 40.51
N GLY A 301 -17.70 20.46 41.17
CA GLY A 301 -17.85 19.99 42.55
C GLY A 301 -16.84 18.96 43.00
N GLY A 302 -16.03 19.33 44.00
CA GLY A 302 -15.63 18.41 45.07
C GLY A 302 -14.35 17.58 44.90
N VAL A 303 -13.32 18.01 45.63
CA VAL A 303 -12.36 17.17 46.38
C VAL A 303 -11.19 16.46 45.64
N PHE A 304 -11.16 16.29 44.32
CA PHE A 304 -10.00 15.61 43.67
C PHE A 304 -8.79 16.49 43.26
N ALA A 305 -8.80 17.78 43.59
CA ALA A 305 -7.67 18.69 43.35
C ALA A 305 -6.40 18.38 44.18
N MET A 306 -6.44 17.39 45.08
CA MET A 306 -5.34 17.11 46.02
C MET A 306 -4.42 15.94 45.65
N LEU A 307 -4.72 15.13 44.62
CA LEU A 307 -3.77 14.08 44.17
C LEU A 307 -2.79 14.53 43.08
N GLY A 308 -3.06 15.65 42.39
CA GLY A 308 -2.18 16.17 41.33
C GLY A 308 -0.88 16.82 41.81
N ILE A 309 -0.73 17.01 43.12
CA ILE A 309 0.45 17.68 43.70
C ILE A 309 1.48 16.67 44.25
N VAL A 310 1.12 15.39 44.45
CA VAL A 310 2.04 14.41 45.05
C VAL A 310 2.97 13.74 44.02
N ALA A 311 2.64 13.75 42.73
CA ALA A 311 3.49 13.13 41.69
C ALA A 311 4.71 13.98 41.27
N ARG A 312 4.79 15.25 41.71
CA ARG A 312 5.88 16.16 41.32
C ARG A 312 7.16 16.03 42.15
N HIS A 313 7.18 15.11 43.14
CA HIS A 313 8.31 14.97 44.09
C HIS A 313 8.98 13.60 44.15
N LEU A 314 8.67 12.66 43.24
CA LEU A 314 9.44 11.42 43.09
C LEU A 314 9.95 11.33 41.64
N GLY A 315 11.21 11.71 41.47
CA GLY A 315 11.87 11.81 40.17
C GLY A 315 12.04 10.47 39.46
N GLY A 316 11.54 10.45 38.24
CA GLY A 316 11.85 9.51 37.17
C GLY A 316 11.07 9.98 35.93
N PRO A 317 11.67 10.04 34.73
CA PRO A 317 10.91 10.38 33.53
C PRO A 317 9.73 9.42 33.37
N PRO A 318 8.57 9.88 32.88
CA PRO A 318 7.42 9.02 32.65
C PRO A 318 7.84 7.83 31.77
N LYS A 319 7.40 6.61 32.10
CA LYS A 319 7.62 5.44 31.24
C LYS A 319 7.03 5.73 29.86
N THR A 320 7.88 5.86 28.85
CA THR A 320 7.47 6.01 27.46
C THR A 320 6.77 4.74 26.98
N PRO A 321 5.59 4.82 26.35
CA PRO A 321 4.93 3.66 25.78
C PRO A 321 5.66 3.22 24.49
N GLY A 322 6.23 2.02 24.50
CA GLY A 322 6.88 1.39 23.35
C GLY A 322 7.79 0.23 23.79
N PRO A 323 8.31 -0.57 22.85
CA PRO A 323 9.24 -1.64 23.16
C PRO A 323 10.54 -1.11 23.80
N ASP A 324 11.05 -1.82 24.81
CA ASP A 324 12.27 -1.43 25.55
C ASP A 324 13.50 -1.23 24.65
N TYR A 325 13.56 -1.93 23.50
CA TYR A 325 14.68 -1.81 22.56
C TYR A 325 14.74 -0.46 21.83
N LEU A 326 13.65 0.30 21.73
CA LEU A 326 13.67 1.63 21.07
C LEU A 326 14.52 2.64 21.84
N LEU A 327 14.52 2.55 23.18
CA LEU A 327 15.37 3.39 24.03
C LEU A 327 16.84 3.04 23.86
N ASP A 328 17.16 1.75 23.67
CA ASP A 328 18.55 1.34 23.41
C ASP A 328 18.98 1.76 22.00
N ILE A 329 18.11 1.61 20.99
CA ILE A 329 18.38 2.10 19.63
C ILE A 329 18.71 3.60 19.66
N ASP A 330 17.95 4.43 20.37
CA ASP A 330 18.26 5.87 20.51
C ASP A 330 19.68 6.11 21.04
N LEU A 331 20.09 5.34 22.06
CA LEU A 331 21.45 5.41 22.61
C LEU A 331 22.52 4.93 21.61
N GLN A 332 22.27 3.84 20.88
CA GLN A 332 23.22 3.33 19.89
C GLN A 332 23.35 4.29 18.69
N LEU A 333 22.24 4.84 18.20
CA LEU A 333 22.26 5.85 17.13
C LEU A 333 22.99 7.12 17.56
N GLN A 334 22.87 7.56 18.81
CA GLN A 334 23.66 8.67 19.34
C GLN A 334 25.17 8.36 19.36
N ARG A 335 25.57 7.14 19.74
CA ARG A 335 26.98 6.72 19.68
C ARG A 335 27.50 6.64 18.25
N LEU A 336 26.67 6.14 17.33
CA LEU A 336 27.00 6.12 15.90
C LEU A 336 27.09 7.54 15.34
N HIS A 337 26.26 8.47 15.81
CA HIS A 337 26.33 9.90 15.47
C HIS A 337 27.65 10.51 15.94
N GLU A 338 28.10 10.20 17.16
CA GLU A 338 29.40 10.65 17.67
C GLU A 338 30.57 10.10 16.82
N ARG A 339 30.42 8.89 16.25
CA ARG A 339 31.43 8.24 15.41
C ARG A 339 31.44 8.77 13.98
N PHE A 340 30.27 8.92 13.36
CA PHE A 340 30.11 9.25 11.95
C PHE A 340 29.91 10.75 11.68
N GLY A 341 29.49 11.50 12.69
CA GLY A 341 29.02 12.87 12.53
C GLY A 341 27.66 12.94 11.84
N ASP A 342 27.32 14.15 11.38
CA ASP A 342 26.01 14.43 10.79
C ASP A 342 25.82 13.69 9.46
N ARG A 343 24.88 12.74 9.46
CA ARG A 343 24.36 12.07 8.27
C ARG A 343 22.85 12.14 8.21
N VAL A 344 22.30 12.28 7.02
CA VAL A 344 20.86 12.51 6.81
C VAL A 344 20.02 11.33 7.32
N ASP A 345 20.40 10.10 6.98
CA ASP A 345 19.76 8.86 7.42
C ASP A 345 19.72 8.71 8.95
N LEU A 346 20.86 8.94 9.60
CA LEU A 346 21.02 8.86 11.05
C LEU A 346 20.21 9.94 11.74
N LEU A 347 20.29 11.19 11.26
CA LEU A 347 19.56 12.32 11.82
C LEU A 347 18.04 12.13 11.68
N HIS A 348 17.54 11.54 10.58
CA HIS A 348 16.13 11.16 10.47
C HIS A 348 15.73 10.11 11.50
N GLY A 349 16.56 9.09 11.71
CA GLY A 349 16.34 8.08 12.75
C GLY A 349 16.26 8.70 14.16
N LEU A 350 17.21 9.56 14.51
CA LEU A 350 17.22 10.29 15.79
C LEU A 350 16.02 11.24 15.93
N ALA A 351 15.62 11.92 14.86
CA ALA A 351 14.46 12.81 14.86
C ALA A 351 13.16 12.03 15.11
N GLY A 352 12.98 10.88 14.45
CA GLY A 352 11.83 10.00 14.65
C GLY A 352 11.72 9.52 16.10
N LEU A 353 12.84 9.07 16.68
CA LEU A 353 12.89 8.63 18.08
C LEU A 353 12.65 9.79 19.06
N ALA A 354 13.19 10.97 18.77
CA ALA A 354 12.94 12.17 19.57
C ALA A 354 11.45 12.54 19.58
N ARG A 355 10.78 12.50 18.43
CA ARG A 355 9.32 12.74 18.33
C ARG A 355 8.52 11.71 19.13
N TRP A 356 8.89 10.44 19.04
CA TRP A 356 8.26 9.38 19.84
C TRP A 356 8.43 9.60 21.35
N GLN A 357 9.60 10.09 21.79
CA GLN A 357 9.85 10.48 23.17
C GLN A 357 9.19 11.81 23.57
N ALA A 358 8.46 12.47 22.66
CA ALA A 358 7.91 13.81 22.82
C ALA A 358 8.98 14.89 23.12
N ASP A 359 10.20 14.69 22.64
CA ASP A 359 11.29 15.66 22.67
C ASP A 359 11.32 16.47 21.36
N GLY A 360 10.40 17.45 21.26
CA GLY A 360 10.28 18.32 20.10
C GLY A 360 11.52 19.21 19.86
N ALA A 361 12.27 19.54 20.92
CA ALA A 361 13.48 20.34 20.80
C ALA A 361 14.61 19.56 20.12
N ARG A 362 14.82 18.30 20.54
CA ARG A 362 15.81 17.41 19.93
C ARG A 362 15.42 17.02 18.49
N ALA A 363 14.13 16.78 18.24
CA ALA A 363 13.63 16.53 16.89
C ALA A 363 13.89 17.72 15.96
N ARG A 364 13.61 18.95 16.42
CA ARG A 364 13.86 20.18 15.68
C ARG A 364 15.35 20.37 15.36
N ASP A 365 16.25 20.17 16.34
CA ASP A 365 17.70 20.24 16.10
C ASP A 365 18.15 19.27 15.00
N CYS A 366 17.63 18.04 15.02
CA CYS A 366 17.94 17.04 14.00
C CYS A 366 17.48 17.51 12.60
N TYR A 367 16.23 17.94 12.45
CA TYR A 367 15.71 18.40 11.15
C TYR A 367 16.43 19.66 10.64
N GLU A 368 16.78 20.60 11.53
CA GLU A 368 17.57 21.77 11.13
C GLU A 368 18.97 21.38 10.62
N ARG A 369 19.60 20.37 11.22
CA ARG A 369 20.89 19.84 10.75
C ARG A 369 20.76 19.09 9.44
N ILE A 370 19.67 18.34 9.24
CA ILE A 370 19.35 17.71 7.95
C ILE A 370 19.28 18.77 6.86
N LEU A 371 18.53 19.87 7.06
CA LEU A 371 18.41 20.94 6.07
C LEU A 371 19.71 21.71 5.80
N ARG A 372 20.71 21.63 6.70
CA ARG A 372 22.05 22.17 6.43
C ARG A 372 22.89 21.25 5.54
N LEU A 373 22.61 19.94 5.56
CA LEU A 373 23.30 18.93 4.74
C LEU A 373 22.61 18.74 3.39
N ASP A 374 21.28 18.70 3.41
CA ASP A 374 20.41 18.58 2.24
C ASP A 374 19.26 19.59 2.36
N GLU A 375 19.43 20.73 1.70
CA GLU A 375 18.42 21.78 1.64
C GLU A 375 17.11 21.33 0.96
N ASN A 376 17.15 20.20 0.23
CA ASN A 376 16.05 19.64 -0.53
C ASN A 376 15.22 18.59 0.20
N ASP A 377 15.62 18.19 1.41
CA ASP A 377 14.91 17.19 2.19
C ASP A 377 13.48 17.62 2.54
N GLU A 378 12.49 16.98 1.89
CA GLU A 378 11.08 17.33 2.05
C GLU A 378 10.51 16.95 3.42
N VAL A 379 10.98 15.82 3.97
CA VAL A 379 10.55 15.30 5.26
C VAL A 379 10.93 16.27 6.37
N ALA A 380 12.19 16.72 6.40
CA ALA A 380 12.68 17.66 7.41
C ALA A 380 11.93 19.01 7.34
N ARG A 381 11.66 19.55 6.15
CA ARG A 381 10.88 20.79 6.01
C ARG A 381 9.46 20.62 6.51
N PHE A 382 8.78 19.55 6.10
CA PHE A 382 7.41 19.27 6.52
C PHE A 382 7.32 19.13 8.05
N GLN A 383 8.22 18.35 8.65
CA GLN A 383 8.22 18.09 10.09
C GLN A 383 8.56 19.34 10.91
N LEU A 384 9.47 20.20 10.43
CA LEU A 384 9.74 21.50 11.08
C LEU A 384 8.54 22.43 11.03
N ALA A 385 7.85 22.52 9.89
CA ALA A 385 6.63 23.30 9.76
C ALA A 385 5.55 22.79 10.74
N TYR A 386 5.37 21.46 10.83
CA TYR A 386 4.46 20.84 11.77
C TYR A 386 4.81 21.14 13.24
N LEU A 387 6.08 20.99 13.63
CA LEU A 387 6.57 21.30 14.97
C LEU A 387 6.43 22.80 15.32
N SER A 388 6.53 23.69 14.33
CA SER A 388 6.33 25.14 14.54
C SER A 388 4.87 25.54 14.72
N ALA A 389 3.94 24.74 14.21
CA ALA A 389 2.50 24.95 14.34
C ALA A 389 1.90 24.32 15.61
N SER A 390 2.66 23.47 16.30
CA SER A 390 2.24 22.73 17.50
C SER A 390 2.85 23.25 18.81
N ASP A 391 3.80 24.18 18.74
CA ASP A 391 4.26 25.05 19.84
C ASP A 391 3.31 26.26 20.02
#